data_AF-A0A1S1RAW7-F1
#
_entry.id   AF-A0A1S1RAW7-F1
#
_cell.length_a   1.000
_cell.length_b   1.000
_cell.length_c   1.000
_cell.angle_alpha   90.00
_cell.angle_beta   90.00
_cell.angle_gamma   90.00
#
_symmetry.space_group_name_H-M   'P 1'
#
loop_
_entity.id
_entity.type
_entity.pdbx_description
1 polymer ?
#
loop_
_entity_poly.entity_id
_entity_poly.type
_entity_poly.pdbx_seq_one_letter_code
_entity_poly.pdbx_strand_id
1 'polypeptide(L)'
;MPPADPPAAHPSAEHRPRRPIGGDEIRELIDRDEAYDENPYGEPPLLVARYRASLRAVLATEPAEPGLFERAWSQRERDAYRAGGQATHRVIVGAMSAALTATLADHAPADRAPADRAPAAARPTRPCDEAHP
;
A
#
# COMPACT_ATOMS: atom_id res chain seq x y z
N MET A 1 -19.41 34.84 -44.59
CA MET A 1 -19.70 33.48 -44.13
C MET A 1 -18.42 32.95 -43.46
N PRO A 2 -18.25 33.10 -42.13
CA PRO A 2 -17.11 32.51 -41.43
C PRO A 2 -17.35 31.02 -41.15
N PRO A 3 -16.32 30.16 -41.14
CA PRO A 3 -16.46 28.76 -40.76
C PRO A 3 -16.68 28.61 -39.25
N ALA A 4 -17.48 27.61 -38.88
CA ALA A 4 -17.83 27.27 -37.51
C ALA A 4 -16.60 26.82 -36.69
N ASP A 5 -16.54 27.25 -35.43
CA ASP A 5 -15.56 26.80 -34.44
C ASP A 5 -15.67 25.28 -34.22
N PRO A 6 -14.54 24.54 -34.12
CA PRO A 6 -14.58 23.13 -33.74
C PRO A 6 -14.96 22.98 -32.25
N PRO A 7 -15.73 21.94 -31.88
CA PRO A 7 -16.09 21.71 -30.49
C PRO A 7 -14.84 21.42 -29.65
N ALA A 8 -14.80 22.06 -28.48
CA ALA A 8 -13.76 21.93 -27.48
C ALA A 8 -13.38 20.47 -27.26
N ALA A 9 -12.09 20.17 -27.47
CA ALA A 9 -11.50 18.92 -27.06
C ALA A 9 -11.83 18.69 -25.57
N HIS A 10 -12.58 17.64 -25.28
CA HIS A 10 -12.71 17.13 -23.93
C HIS A 10 -11.30 17.00 -23.33
N PRO A 11 -11.02 17.54 -22.13
CA PRO A 11 -9.76 17.26 -21.48
C PRO A 11 -9.72 15.75 -21.27
N SER A 12 -8.84 15.09 -22.03
CA SER A 12 -8.41 13.73 -21.82
C SER A 12 -8.29 13.50 -20.32
N ALA A 13 -9.02 12.49 -19.84
CA ALA A 13 -9.02 12.03 -18.47
C ALA A 13 -7.64 12.26 -17.87
N GLU A 14 -7.60 13.13 -16.85
CA GLU A 14 -6.42 13.49 -16.10
C GLU A 14 -5.57 12.24 -15.91
N HIS A 15 -4.46 12.16 -16.64
CA HIS A 15 -3.38 11.24 -16.35
C HIS A 15 -2.81 11.74 -15.04
N ARG A 16 -3.48 11.46 -13.92
CA ARG A 16 -2.93 11.69 -12.59
C ARG A 16 -1.58 10.99 -12.63
N PRO A 17 -0.46 11.70 -12.46
CA PRO A 17 0.81 11.03 -12.30
C PRO A 17 0.62 10.07 -11.14
N ARG A 18 0.65 8.77 -11.44
CA ARG A 18 0.73 7.72 -10.43
C ARG A 18 1.91 8.15 -9.58
N ARG A 19 1.67 8.61 -8.34
CA ARG A 19 2.76 8.86 -7.41
C ARG A 19 3.63 7.60 -7.44
N PRO A 20 4.96 7.70 -7.53
CA PRO A 20 5.78 6.52 -7.38
C PRO A 20 5.52 5.98 -5.98
N ILE A 21 4.64 4.98 -5.91
CA ILE A 21 4.39 4.17 -4.71
C ILE A 21 5.71 3.45 -4.47
N GLY A 22 6.46 3.97 -3.50
CA GLY A 22 7.90 3.75 -3.35
C GLY A 22 8.26 2.80 -2.22
N GLY A 23 9.57 2.62 -2.03
CA GLY A 23 10.11 1.89 -0.87
C GLY A 23 9.75 2.53 0.47
N ASP A 24 9.43 3.83 0.49
CA ASP A 24 9.01 4.54 1.69
C ASP A 24 7.64 4.07 2.20
N GLU A 25 6.70 3.75 1.31
CA GLU A 25 5.40 3.20 1.72
C GLU A 25 5.54 1.80 2.31
N ILE A 26 6.47 0.99 1.78
CA ILE A 26 6.82 -0.31 2.37
C ILE A 26 7.46 -0.10 3.75
N ARG A 27 8.33 0.90 3.93
CA ARG A 27 8.93 1.24 5.23
C ARG A 27 7.88 1.67 6.24
N GLU A 28 6.99 2.58 5.87
CA GLU A 28 5.90 3.05 6.73
C GLU A 28 4.98 1.90 7.16
N LEU A 29 4.66 0.98 6.25
CA LEU A 29 3.92 -0.24 6.57
C LEU A 29 4.64 -1.12 7.60
N ILE A 30 5.95 -1.35 7.41
CA ILE A 30 6.78 -2.12 8.35
C ILE A 30 6.82 -1.43 9.72
N ASP A 31 7.09 -0.13 9.75
CA ASP A 31 7.28 0.63 10.98
C ASP A 31 5.98 0.70 11.80
N ARG A 32 4.82 0.83 11.14
CA ARG A 32 3.51 0.77 11.80
C ARG A 32 3.25 -0.60 12.42
N ASP A 33 3.51 -1.67 11.68
CA ASP A 33 3.27 -3.03 12.15
C ASP A 33 4.24 -3.41 13.29
N GLU A 34 5.46 -2.87 13.31
CA GLU A 34 6.40 -3.04 14.43
C GLU A 34 6.06 -2.19 15.65
N ALA A 35 5.53 -0.98 15.45
CA ALA A 35 5.01 -0.17 16.55
C ALA A 35 3.86 -0.90 17.28
N TYR A 36 3.07 -1.72 16.58
CA TYR A 36 2.06 -2.56 17.21
C TYR A 36 2.67 -3.68 18.08
N ASP A 37 3.80 -4.26 17.68
CA ASP A 37 4.50 -5.28 18.48
C ASP A 37 4.96 -4.70 19.84
N GLU A 38 5.40 -3.44 19.84
CA GLU A 38 5.83 -2.72 21.05
C GLU A 38 4.66 -2.19 21.89
N ASN A 39 3.61 -1.72 21.23
CA ASN A 39 2.41 -1.17 21.86
C ASN A 39 1.14 -1.62 21.10
N PRO A 40 0.47 -2.69 21.55
CA PRO A 40 -0.65 -3.30 20.83
C PRO A 40 -1.94 -2.49 21.02
N TYR A 41 -1.97 -1.31 20.41
CA TYR A 41 -3.12 -0.42 20.39
C TYR A 41 -3.39 0.05 18.96
N GLY A 42 -4.64 -0.07 18.52
CA GLY A 42 -5.08 0.35 17.18
C GLY A 42 -5.35 -0.82 16.24
N GLU A 43 -5.08 -0.62 14.94
CA GLU A 43 -5.30 -1.64 13.92
C GLU A 43 -4.27 -2.77 14.05
N PRO A 44 -4.70 -4.05 14.00
CA PRO A 44 -3.79 -5.18 14.06
C PRO A 44 -2.82 -5.18 12.86
N PRO A 45 -1.62 -5.75 13.01
CA PRO A 45 -0.60 -5.73 11.97
C PRO A 45 -1.05 -6.49 10.74
N LEU A 46 -0.74 -5.95 9.57
CA LEU A 46 -1.11 -6.55 8.28
C LEU A 46 -0.09 -7.59 7.82
N LEU A 47 1.17 -7.41 8.22
CA LEU A 47 2.27 -8.31 7.94
C LEU A 47 2.63 -9.10 9.19
N VAL A 48 3.08 -10.34 9.02
CA VAL A 48 3.77 -11.07 10.08
C VAL A 48 5.27 -10.74 10.09
N ALA A 49 5.94 -10.92 11.23
CA ALA A 49 7.36 -10.57 11.44
C ALA A 49 8.30 -11.10 10.34
N ARG A 50 8.09 -12.35 9.89
CA ARG A 50 8.92 -12.94 8.82
C ARG A 50 8.79 -12.21 7.49
N TYR A 51 7.60 -11.72 7.15
CA TYR A 51 7.40 -10.94 5.92
C TYR A 51 8.01 -9.54 6.05
N ARG A 52 7.89 -8.90 7.22
CA ARG A 52 8.59 -7.62 7.48
C ARG A 52 10.10 -7.74 7.31
N ALA A 53 10.71 -8.80 7.86
CA ALA A 53 12.14 -9.08 7.71
C ALA A 53 12.55 -9.26 6.23
N SER A 54 11.76 -10.01 5.45
CA SER A 54 12.01 -10.19 4.01
C SER A 54 11.91 -8.86 3.25
N LEU A 55 10.93 -8.01 3.57
CA LEU A 55 10.78 -6.70 2.92
C LEU A 55 11.92 -5.76 3.28
N ARG A 56 12.39 -5.75 4.54
CA ARG A 56 13.60 -5.02 4.93
C ARG A 56 14.82 -5.47 4.15
N ALA A 57 15.01 -6.79 3.97
CA ALA A 57 16.13 -7.31 3.20
C ALA A 57 16.09 -6.84 1.73
N VAL A 58 14.91 -6.80 1.12
CA VAL A 58 14.75 -6.25 -0.23
C VAL A 58 15.07 -4.76 -0.26
N LEU A 59 14.54 -3.97 0.68
CA LEU A 59 14.79 -2.52 0.74
C LEU A 59 16.26 -2.17 1.04
N ALA A 60 16.99 -3.05 1.71
CA ALA A 60 18.41 -2.90 2.00
C ALA A 60 19.31 -3.46 0.88
N THR A 61 18.73 -4.03 -0.18
CA THR A 61 19.52 -4.55 -1.30
C THR A 61 20.09 -3.38 -2.10
N GLU A 62 21.41 -3.31 -2.19
CA GLU A 62 22.10 -2.40 -3.08
C GLU A 62 22.30 -3.06 -4.45
N PRO A 63 22.14 -2.32 -5.57
CA PRO A 63 22.51 -2.82 -6.88
C PRO A 63 23.97 -3.29 -6.90
N ALA A 64 24.21 -4.41 -7.56
CA ALA A 64 25.55 -4.98 -7.65
C ALA A 64 26.53 -3.98 -8.25
N GLU A 65 27.75 -3.95 -7.72
CA GLU A 65 28.86 -3.22 -8.33
C GLU A 65 29.51 -4.08 -9.44
N PRO A 66 30.13 -3.45 -10.46
CA PRO A 66 30.88 -4.18 -11.48
C PRO A 66 31.99 -5.04 -10.85
N GLY A 67 32.07 -6.30 -11.27
CA GLY A 67 33.05 -7.26 -10.76
C GLY A 67 34.45 -7.10 -11.34
N LEU A 68 35.28 -8.13 -11.15
CA LEU A 68 36.69 -8.14 -11.58
C LEU A 68 36.84 -8.21 -13.11
N PHE A 69 35.92 -8.86 -13.81
CA PHE A 69 35.96 -8.99 -15.27
C PHE A 69 35.58 -7.67 -15.96
N GLU A 70 34.82 -6.84 -15.27
CA GLU A 70 34.32 -5.54 -15.69
C GLU A 70 35.36 -4.42 -15.48
N ARG A 71 36.58 -4.74 -14.99
CA ARG A 71 37.67 -3.75 -14.82
C ARG A 71 38.12 -3.12 -16.13
N ALA A 72 37.90 -3.79 -17.26
CA ALA A 72 38.21 -3.27 -18.59
C ALA A 72 37.15 -2.27 -19.11
N TRP A 73 36.01 -2.13 -18.42
CA TRP A 73 34.97 -1.19 -18.81
C TRP A 73 35.45 0.26 -18.70
N SER A 74 35.10 1.04 -19.71
CA SER A 74 35.17 2.48 -19.66
C SER A 74 34.31 3.02 -18.51
N GLN A 75 34.62 4.24 -18.06
CA GLN A 75 33.84 4.90 -17.02
C GLN A 75 32.35 5.00 -17.40
N ARG A 76 32.06 5.30 -18.67
CA ARG A 76 30.69 5.40 -19.19
C ARG A 76 29.91 4.09 -19.06
N GLU A 77 30.55 2.94 -19.32
CA GLU A 77 29.92 1.62 -19.19
C GLU A 77 29.62 1.28 -17.73
N ARG A 78 30.54 1.60 -16.81
CA ARG A 78 30.31 1.42 -15.36
C ARG A 78 29.15 2.27 -14.86
N ASP A 79 29.08 3.53 -15.29
CA ASP A 79 28.02 4.44 -14.90
C ASP A 79 26.67 3.99 -15.48
N ALA A 80 26.65 3.51 -16.73
CA ALA A 80 25.45 2.93 -17.35
C ALA A 80 24.97 1.67 -16.60
N TYR A 81 25.89 0.79 -16.19
CA TYR A 81 25.57 -0.41 -15.41
C TYR A 81 24.95 -0.05 -14.06
N ARG A 82 25.56 0.87 -13.30
CA ARG A 82 25.01 1.34 -12.02
C ARG A 82 23.66 2.02 -12.19
N ALA A 83 23.52 2.89 -13.19
CA ALA A 83 22.26 3.56 -13.48
C ALA A 83 21.17 2.54 -13.83
N GLY A 84 21.49 1.52 -14.62
CA GLY A 84 20.60 0.41 -14.94
C GLY A 84 20.18 -0.37 -13.70
N GLY A 85 21.14 -0.80 -12.87
CA GLY A 85 20.87 -1.51 -11.61
C GLY A 85 19.98 -0.71 -10.66
N GLN A 86 20.26 0.59 -10.49
CA GLN A 86 19.44 1.49 -9.69
C GLN A 86 18.03 1.67 -10.27
N ALA A 87 17.89 1.77 -11.60
CA ALA A 87 16.59 1.88 -12.25
C ALA A 87 15.76 0.60 -12.05
N THR A 88 16.37 -0.57 -12.26
CA THR A 88 15.73 -1.87 -12.04
C THR A 88 15.31 -2.05 -10.59
N HIS A 89 16.18 -1.72 -9.62
CA HIS A 89 15.85 -1.81 -8.21
C HIS A 89 14.61 -0.96 -7.85
N ARG A 90 14.55 0.30 -8.33
CA ARG A 90 13.38 1.16 -8.13
C ARG A 90 12.10 0.58 -8.73
N VAL A 91 12.18 0.00 -9.93
CA VAL A 91 11.02 -0.64 -10.59
C VAL A 91 10.51 -1.83 -9.78
N ILE A 92 11.40 -2.70 -9.30
CA ILE A 92 11.03 -3.88 -8.50
C ILE A 92 10.38 -3.44 -7.19
N VAL A 93 11.00 -2.54 -6.45
CA VAL A 93 10.45 -2.02 -5.18
C VAL A 93 9.08 -1.38 -5.40
N GLY A 94 8.94 -0.57 -6.47
CA GLY A 94 7.65 0.04 -6.80
C GLY A 94 6.58 -0.98 -7.18
N ALA A 95 6.93 -2.02 -7.95
CA ALA A 95 6.01 -3.10 -8.29
C ALA A 95 5.56 -3.89 -7.05
N MET A 96 6.47 -4.17 -6.11
CA MET A 96 6.14 -4.81 -4.84
C MET A 96 5.20 -3.95 -3.99
N SER A 97 5.48 -2.64 -3.89
CA SER A 97 4.64 -1.73 -3.12
C SER A 97 3.23 -1.62 -3.71
N ALA A 98 3.12 -1.56 -5.04
CA ALA A 98 1.84 -1.56 -5.74
C ALA A 98 1.07 -2.88 -5.52
N ALA A 99 1.76 -4.02 -5.57
CA ALA A 99 1.16 -5.33 -5.33
C ALA A 99 0.63 -5.44 -3.89
N LEU A 100 1.43 -5.04 -2.89
CA LEU A 100 1.01 -5.01 -1.49
C LEU A 100 -0.22 -4.11 -1.29
N THR A 101 -0.20 -2.91 -1.86
CA THR A 101 -1.32 -1.97 -1.77
C THR A 101 -2.60 -2.56 -2.37
N ALA A 102 -2.51 -3.22 -3.53
CA ALA A 102 -3.65 -3.88 -4.15
C ALA A 102 -4.21 -5.02 -3.27
N THR A 103 -3.33 -5.91 -2.79
CA THR A 103 -3.74 -7.02 -1.91
C THR A 103 -4.39 -6.54 -0.62
N LEU A 104 -3.83 -5.49 0.01
CA LEU A 104 -4.39 -4.94 1.23
C LEU A 104 -5.73 -4.23 0.98
N ALA A 105 -5.89 -3.55 -0.15
CA ALA A 105 -7.16 -2.93 -0.54
C ALA A 105 -8.26 -3.97 -0.78
N ASP A 106 -7.92 -5.10 -1.42
CA ASP A 106 -8.86 -6.22 -1.64
C ASP A 106 -9.30 -6.90 -0.34
N HIS A 107 -8.54 -6.73 0.73
CA HIS A 107 -8.79 -7.36 2.04
C HIS A 107 -9.27 -6.35 3.09
N ALA A 108 -9.48 -5.08 2.72
CA ALA A 108 -10.17 -4.12 3.58
C ALA A 108 -11.60 -4.62 3.82
N PRO A 109 -12.04 -4.79 5.09
CA PRO A 109 -13.35 -5.33 5.37
C PRO A 109 -14.42 -4.42 4.74
N ALA A 110 -15.37 -5.01 4.04
CA ALA A 110 -16.54 -4.34 3.46
C ALA A 110 -17.51 -3.77 4.52
N ASP A 111 -17.04 -3.53 5.74
CA ASP A 111 -17.83 -3.25 6.92
C ASP A 111 -17.72 -1.77 7.32
N ARG A 112 -18.21 -0.93 6.41
CA ARG A 112 -18.87 0.32 6.80
C ARG A 112 -20.26 0.32 6.19
N ALA A 113 -21.07 -0.65 6.60
CA ALA A 113 -22.51 -0.44 6.57
C ALA A 113 -22.78 0.80 7.46
N PRO A 114 -23.54 1.81 6.99
CA PRO A 114 -23.96 2.89 7.88
C PRO A 114 -24.79 2.28 9.00
N ALA A 115 -24.29 2.37 10.22
CA ALA A 115 -25.07 2.20 11.44
C ALA A 115 -26.08 3.36 11.52
N ASP A 116 -27.07 3.35 10.63
CA ASP A 116 -28.25 4.19 10.72
C ASP A 116 -29.47 3.42 10.24
N ARG A 117 -29.91 2.49 11.09
CA ARG A 117 -31.33 2.19 11.29
C ARG A 117 -31.48 1.37 12.56
N ALA A 118 -31.72 2.08 13.66
CA ALA A 118 -32.49 1.52 14.74
C ALA A 118 -33.94 1.32 14.25
N PRO A 119 -34.55 0.14 14.44
CA PRO A 119 -35.97 0.07 14.69
C PRO A 119 -36.20 -0.05 16.20
N ALA A 120 -36.72 1.03 16.78
CA ALA A 120 -37.44 0.96 18.04
C ALA A 120 -38.67 0.06 17.86
N ALA A 121 -38.74 -1.06 18.59
CA ALA A 121 -40.00 -1.73 18.87
C ALA A 121 -39.90 -2.63 20.11
N ALA A 122 -40.55 -2.13 21.15
CA ALA A 122 -40.94 -2.74 22.41
C ALA A 122 -41.28 -4.24 22.42
N ARG A 123 -41.02 -4.88 23.58
CA ARG A 123 -41.99 -5.63 24.45
C ARG A 123 -41.23 -6.58 25.41
N PRO A 124 -41.87 -7.15 26.44
CA PRO A 124 -42.83 -6.59 27.39
C PRO A 124 -42.39 -6.83 28.86
N THR A 125 -42.91 -6.04 29.79
CA THR A 125 -42.86 -6.31 31.23
C THR A 125 -43.62 -7.60 31.57
N ARG A 126 -42.96 -8.57 32.21
CA ARG A 126 -43.65 -9.63 32.98
C ARG A 126 -43.73 -9.19 34.45
N PRO A 127 -44.91 -9.21 35.08
CA PRO A 127 -45.02 -9.14 36.53
C PRO A 127 -44.64 -10.51 37.11
N CYS A 128 -43.68 -10.52 38.04
CA CYS A 128 -43.52 -11.65 38.96
C CYS A 128 -44.60 -11.50 40.04
N ASP A 129 -45.73 -12.15 39.80
CA ASP A 129 -46.70 -12.50 40.81
C ASP A 129 -46.52 -14.00 41.07
N GLU A 130 -45.90 -14.35 42.19
CA GLU A 130 -46.15 -15.65 42.83
C GLU A 130 -45.90 -15.51 44.33
N ALA A 131 -47.01 -15.33 45.05
CA ALA A 131 -47.11 -15.47 46.48
C ALA A 131 -47.03 -16.95 46.90
N HIS A 132 -46.25 -17.20 47.96
CA HIS A 132 -46.47 -18.08 49.13
C HIS A 132 -47.21 -19.44 49.00
N PRO A 133 -46.81 -20.47 49.78
CA PRO A 133 -46.52 -20.41 51.23
C PRO A 133 -45.10 -20.80 51.64
#